data_AF-A0A0Q6EG56-F1
#
_entry.id   AF-A0A0Q6EG56-F1
#
_cell.length_a   1.000
_cell.length_b   1.000
_cell.length_c   1.000
_cell.angle_alpha   90.00
_cell.angle_beta   90.00
_cell.angle_gamma   90.00
#
_symmetry.space_group_name_H-M   'P 1'
#
loop_
_entity.id
_entity.type
_entity.pdbx_description
1 polymer ?
#
loop_
_entity_poly.entity_id
_entity_poly.type
_entity_poly.pdbx_seq_one_letter_code
_entity_poly.pdbx_strand_id
1 'polypeptide(L)'
;MKTSWLGVSVSALALACAAPSARAGEVSRPAIDRFSTESLLAPSFSMRAPISAAFLLGVDSIKDTSLPGVDRMRTGQISKPGDMDGMTSAILPTTSAAAVEPASAEVVPVSAPAPSEPAAAAPSVGTVEPEVAAQPGEAAPEAKAHDEAAPAEAEAHPDEHKAAPTFAEVRGPAPFDIIRTIQFLQDQISRGNGRAIRVQAALLRRFGPVFLASDPEVWKDGRNRRAAVLFVLSGGPPEVLRRLLQSGHLENDPEALFQGALSYVQNDLDKAQRLLSEVDLKGMEPGLAAHIHLVLGQMQQKKDPEASLRNLDQARLLAPGGLIEEAALRMEVLIAEDKGLHEAADRLARQYFDRYARSSYSANFEARFAAVYASRQVEDPKTSVDTVLDVTARLTPDSRRSLLLAVARRALVDGKLSLAELASDAAGSIEGIAPAEKQRAELYATAARLGKAPTSDAAALLDAIRRDELHPDDVKLLDAAHSVIAGIERPLDAPGEAEDGDAAEASPVYARAERLLSEVSDDLGKVQK
;
A
#
# COMPACT_ATOMS: atom_id res chain seq x y z
N MET A 1 20.75 -12.43 -22.28
CA MET A 1 19.58 -13.34 -22.19
C MET A 1 18.46 -12.58 -21.48
N LYS A 2 17.28 -12.52 -22.09
CA LYS A 2 16.12 -11.77 -21.60
C LYS A 2 15.47 -12.53 -20.44
N THR A 3 15.62 -12.05 -19.22
CA THR A 3 14.87 -12.55 -18.05
C THR A 3 13.50 -11.89 -18.00
N SER A 4 12.51 -12.64 -18.48
CA SER A 4 11.08 -12.40 -18.28
C SER A 4 10.77 -12.43 -16.78
N TRP A 5 10.28 -11.32 -16.21
CA TRP A 5 9.65 -11.30 -14.88
C TRP A 5 8.15 -11.13 -15.05
N LEU A 6 7.45 -12.27 -15.01
CA LEU A 6 6.00 -12.39 -14.92
C LEU A 6 5.54 -12.13 -13.48
N GLY A 7 4.53 -11.27 -13.33
CA GLY A 7 3.43 -11.53 -12.40
C GLY A 7 3.45 -10.82 -11.04
N VAL A 8 3.20 -9.51 -11.02
CA VAL A 8 2.35 -8.91 -9.98
C VAL A 8 1.29 -8.11 -10.71
N SER A 9 0.05 -8.59 -10.68
CA SER A 9 -1.09 -8.00 -11.38
C SER A 9 -2.15 -7.61 -10.37
N VAL A 10 -2.77 -6.46 -10.64
CA VAL A 10 -4.08 -5.99 -10.19
C VAL A 10 -4.21 -5.66 -8.69
N SER A 11 -4.65 -4.42 -8.42
CA SER A 11 -5.63 -4.08 -7.37
C SER A 11 -5.27 -3.05 -6.28
N ALA A 12 -4.22 -2.23 -6.39
CA ALA A 12 -3.99 -1.21 -5.35
C ALA A 12 -4.97 -0.01 -5.38
N LEU A 13 -5.71 0.22 -6.47
CA LEU A 13 -6.81 1.21 -6.49
C LEU A 13 -8.22 0.57 -6.40
N ALA A 14 -8.34 -0.78 -6.46
CA ALA A 14 -9.61 -1.50 -6.48
C ALA A 14 -9.78 -2.60 -5.39
N LEU A 15 -8.72 -3.03 -4.68
CA LEU A 15 -8.81 -4.04 -3.59
C LEU A 15 -8.99 -3.41 -2.20
N ALA A 16 -10.06 -2.63 -2.03
CA ALA A 16 -10.54 -2.31 -0.68
C ALA A 16 -11.94 -2.85 -0.37
N CYS A 17 -12.65 -3.46 -1.32
CA CYS A 17 -14.00 -3.99 -1.10
C CYS A 17 -14.29 -5.23 -1.96
N ALA A 18 -13.88 -6.42 -1.52
CA ALA A 18 -14.55 -7.67 -1.86
C ALA A 18 -14.26 -8.73 -0.79
N ALA A 19 -15.25 -9.06 0.03
CA ALA A 19 -15.25 -10.25 0.88
C ALA A 19 -16.54 -11.03 0.58
N PRO A 20 -16.50 -12.35 0.35
CA PRO A 20 -17.71 -13.16 0.29
C PRO A 20 -18.15 -13.56 1.71
N SER A 21 -19.46 -13.54 1.91
CA SER A 21 -20.15 -14.00 3.12
C SER A 21 -20.12 -15.53 3.18
N ALA A 22 -19.66 -16.10 4.30
CA ALA A 22 -19.96 -17.48 4.70
C ALA A 22 -19.91 -17.61 6.24
N ARG A 23 -20.87 -18.39 6.76
CA ARG A 23 -21.29 -18.54 8.16
C ARG A 23 -20.21 -19.12 9.09
N ALA A 24 -20.38 -18.77 10.37
CA ALA A 24 -19.62 -19.20 11.54
C ALA A 24 -19.70 -20.71 11.82
N GLY A 25 -18.56 -21.26 12.23
CA GLY A 25 -18.40 -22.46 13.04
C GLY A 25 -17.13 -22.27 13.88
N GLU A 26 -17.29 -22.24 15.20
CA GLU A 26 -16.20 -22.11 16.18
C GLU A 26 -15.26 -23.32 16.16
N VAL A 27 -13.97 -23.09 15.91
CA VAL A 27 -12.88 -23.96 16.39
C VAL A 27 -11.65 -23.09 16.71
N SER A 28 -10.99 -23.44 17.81
CA SER A 28 -9.89 -22.77 18.52
C SER A 28 -8.73 -22.24 17.65
N ARG A 29 -8.18 -21.07 18.05
CA ARG A 29 -7.09 -20.33 17.39
C ARG A 29 -5.70 -20.92 17.69
N PRO A 30 -4.81 -21.00 16.69
CA PRO A 30 -3.37 -20.80 16.89
C PRO A 30 -2.86 -19.55 16.16
N ALA A 31 -1.83 -18.92 16.73
CA ALA A 31 -1.15 -17.74 16.20
C ALA A 31 -0.50 -18.04 14.83
N ILE A 32 -0.78 -17.19 13.83
CA ILE A 32 -0.24 -17.33 12.47
C ILE A 32 0.98 -16.44 12.32
N ASP A 33 2.12 -17.13 12.31
CA ASP A 33 3.43 -16.71 11.86
C ASP A 33 3.42 -16.41 10.35
N ARG A 34 4.09 -15.33 9.92
CA ARG A 34 4.08 -14.88 8.52
C ARG A 34 5.33 -15.35 7.79
N PHE A 35 5.12 -16.29 6.87
CA PHE A 35 5.92 -16.57 5.67
C PHE A 35 7.42 -16.83 5.87
N SER A 36 7.75 -18.09 6.19
CA SER A 36 9.04 -18.71 5.85
C SER A 36 8.97 -19.25 4.41
N THR A 37 9.90 -18.84 3.56
CA THR A 37 10.14 -19.43 2.24
C THR A 37 11.41 -20.27 2.30
N GLU A 38 11.26 -21.58 2.53
CA GLU A 38 12.27 -22.58 2.21
C GLU A 38 11.63 -23.68 1.37
N SER A 39 12.20 -23.91 0.18
CA SER A 39 12.35 -25.18 -0.54
C SER A 39 12.38 -24.92 -2.05
N LEU A 40 13.57 -24.70 -2.62
CA LEU A 40 13.86 -25.02 -4.02
C LEU A 40 15.35 -25.39 -4.19
N LEU A 41 15.63 -26.69 -4.23
CA LEU A 41 16.80 -27.30 -4.87
C LEU A 41 16.33 -28.61 -5.55
N ALA A 42 16.00 -28.52 -6.85
CA ALA A 42 16.13 -29.43 -8.02
C ALA A 42 15.93 -30.98 -7.93
N PRO A 43 15.82 -31.75 -9.05
CA PRO A 43 15.53 -31.43 -10.46
C PRO A 43 14.41 -32.29 -11.15
N SER A 44 13.96 -31.81 -12.32
CA SER A 44 13.51 -32.49 -13.56
C SER A 44 12.81 -33.86 -13.54
N PHE A 45 11.57 -33.95 -14.08
CA PHE A 45 11.13 -35.04 -14.97
C PHE A 45 9.93 -34.63 -15.86
N SER A 46 9.84 -35.30 -17.01
CA SER A 46 9.13 -34.93 -18.24
C SER A 46 7.81 -35.70 -18.47
N MET A 47 6.94 -35.12 -19.31
CA MET A 47 5.79 -35.68 -20.07
C MET A 47 4.61 -36.33 -19.33
N ARG A 48 3.37 -35.84 -19.58
CA ARG A 48 2.41 -36.30 -20.64
C ARG A 48 1.00 -35.75 -20.36
N ALA A 49 0.33 -35.19 -21.39
CA ALA A 49 -1.12 -34.93 -21.37
C ALA A 49 -1.91 -36.25 -21.51
N PRO A 50 -3.21 -36.29 -21.12
CA PRO A 50 -4.24 -36.20 -22.17
C PRO A 50 -5.57 -35.49 -21.78
N ILE A 51 -6.12 -34.82 -22.80
CA ILE A 51 -7.50 -34.77 -23.34
C ILE A 51 -8.67 -35.44 -22.55
N SER A 52 -9.74 -34.64 -22.38
CA SER A 52 -11.20 -34.87 -22.33
C SER A 52 -11.83 -36.14 -21.70
N ALA A 53 -12.85 -35.94 -20.86
CA ALA A 53 -14.24 -36.38 -21.13
C ALA A 53 -15.20 -35.98 -19.99
N ALA A 54 -16.41 -35.60 -20.39
CA ALA A 54 -17.59 -35.38 -19.55
C ALA A 54 -18.11 -36.70 -18.95
N PHE A 55 -18.71 -36.66 -17.76
CA PHE A 55 -19.76 -37.60 -17.39
C PHE A 55 -20.76 -36.98 -16.40
N LEU A 56 -22.02 -37.09 -16.80
CA LEU A 56 -23.24 -36.83 -16.04
C LEU A 56 -23.45 -37.89 -14.95
N LEU A 57 -24.13 -37.52 -13.87
CA LEU A 57 -25.13 -38.28 -13.09
C LEU A 57 -25.47 -37.35 -11.90
N GLY A 58 -26.72 -37.02 -11.57
CA GLY A 58 -27.93 -37.82 -11.62
C GLY A 58 -28.53 -37.76 -10.21
N VAL A 59 -29.69 -37.14 -10.10
CA VAL A 59 -30.49 -36.83 -8.89
C VAL A 59 -31.08 -38.10 -8.26
N ASP A 60 -31.22 -38.12 -6.93
CA ASP A 60 -32.43 -38.52 -6.16
C ASP A 60 -32.12 -38.43 -4.65
N SER A 61 -32.69 -37.51 -3.85
CA SER A 61 -34.06 -37.41 -3.31
C SER A 61 -34.26 -38.17 -1.98
N ILE A 62 -34.87 -37.46 -1.01
CA ILE A 62 -35.87 -37.92 0.00
C ILE A 62 -35.57 -37.63 1.51
N LYS A 63 -36.39 -36.69 2.05
CA LYS A 63 -37.11 -36.59 3.37
C LYS A 63 -36.33 -36.24 4.65
N ASP A 64 -36.60 -35.06 5.23
CA ASP A 64 -37.67 -34.68 6.21
C ASP A 64 -37.29 -35.01 7.67
N THR A 65 -37.13 -33.98 8.52
CA THR A 65 -37.78 -33.90 9.85
C THR A 65 -37.56 -32.56 10.57
N SER A 66 -38.70 -31.89 10.81
CA SER A 66 -39.13 -31.19 12.04
C SER A 66 -38.29 -30.08 12.71
N LEU A 67 -38.85 -28.86 12.63
CA LEU A 67 -38.80 -27.79 13.65
C LEU A 67 -39.55 -28.22 14.94
N PRO A 68 -39.19 -27.63 16.09
CA PRO A 68 -40.07 -26.65 16.76
C PRO A 68 -39.22 -25.47 17.28
N GLY A 69 -39.71 -24.31 17.72
CA GLY A 69 -40.99 -23.87 18.24
C GLY A 69 -40.69 -22.62 19.08
N VAL A 70 -41.55 -21.62 18.99
CA VAL A 70 -41.45 -20.28 19.56
C VAL A 70 -41.56 -20.29 21.09
N ASP A 71 -40.86 -19.41 21.82
CA ASP A 71 -41.51 -18.72 22.95
C ASP A 71 -40.97 -17.31 23.24
N ARG A 72 -41.91 -16.47 23.66
CA ARG A 72 -41.83 -15.02 23.89
C ARG A 72 -41.56 -14.71 25.37
N MET A 73 -40.87 -13.59 25.59
CA MET A 73 -41.01 -12.62 26.69
C MET A 73 -40.97 -13.09 28.16
N ARG A 74 -40.03 -12.52 28.93
CA ARG A 74 -40.42 -11.72 30.12
C ARG A 74 -39.34 -10.74 30.58
N THR A 75 -39.82 -9.54 30.88
CA THR A 75 -39.22 -8.37 31.50
C THR A 75 -38.98 -8.55 33.01
N GLY A 76 -38.06 -7.76 33.58
CA GLY A 76 -38.26 -7.20 34.93
C GLY A 76 -37.08 -7.17 35.90
N GLN A 77 -36.59 -5.94 36.15
CA GLN A 77 -36.20 -5.33 37.46
C GLN A 77 -34.97 -5.88 38.23
N ILE A 78 -33.88 -5.09 38.35
CA ILE A 78 -33.59 -4.01 39.33
C ILE A 78 -33.45 -4.51 40.77
N SER A 79 -32.21 -4.46 41.30
CA SER A 79 -31.89 -3.97 42.65
C SER A 79 -30.37 -3.72 42.80
N LYS A 80 -30.03 -2.55 43.34
CA LYS A 80 -28.74 -2.05 43.91
C LYS A 80 -29.09 -1.64 45.37
N PRO A 81 -28.20 -1.10 46.22
CA PRO A 81 -26.77 -1.30 46.45
C PRO A 81 -26.47 -1.56 47.96
N GLY A 82 -25.20 -1.69 48.34
CA GLY A 82 -24.74 -1.61 49.73
C GLY A 82 -23.29 -1.14 49.83
N ASP A 83 -23.14 0.13 50.20
CA ASP A 83 -21.99 0.82 50.81
C ASP A 83 -21.52 0.12 52.11
N MET A 84 -20.38 0.30 52.79
CA MET A 84 -19.14 1.12 52.73
C MET A 84 -18.24 0.62 53.90
N ASP A 85 -17.00 1.12 53.95
CA ASP A 85 -16.17 1.41 55.15
C ASP A 85 -14.95 0.54 55.56
N GLY A 86 -13.80 1.27 55.64
CA GLY A 86 -12.86 1.27 56.78
C GLY A 86 -11.56 0.45 56.63
N MET A 87 -10.40 1.04 56.24
CA MET A 87 -9.33 1.60 57.12
C MET A 87 -8.92 0.67 58.28
N THR A 88 -7.64 0.34 58.57
CA THR A 88 -6.41 1.15 58.66
C THR A 88 -5.18 0.25 59.04
N SER A 89 -3.96 0.69 58.67
CA SER A 89 -2.61 0.59 59.34
C SER A 89 -2.16 -0.68 60.12
N ALA A 90 -0.88 -1.05 60.29
CA ALA A 90 0.46 -0.72 59.80
C ALA A 90 1.45 -1.53 60.70
N ILE A 91 2.74 -1.59 60.32
CA ILE A 91 3.96 -1.82 61.17
C ILE A 91 4.67 -3.21 61.05
N LEU A 92 5.94 -3.12 60.60
CA LEU A 92 7.05 -4.11 60.50
C LEU A 92 7.83 -4.22 61.86
N PRO A 93 9.07 -4.76 61.98
CA PRO A 93 9.84 -5.80 61.26
C PRO A 93 10.47 -6.86 62.21
N THR A 94 11.09 -7.94 61.72
CA THR A 94 12.34 -8.51 62.30
C THR A 94 13.12 -9.35 61.28
N THR A 95 14.44 -9.21 61.34
CA THR A 95 15.56 -9.84 60.62
C THR A 95 15.77 -11.34 60.86
N SER A 96 16.30 -12.10 59.88
CA SER A 96 17.55 -12.89 60.02
C SER A 96 17.86 -13.78 58.80
N ALA A 97 19.17 -13.93 58.56
CA ALA A 97 19.92 -14.63 57.52
C ALA A 97 19.61 -16.13 57.27
N ALA A 98 19.84 -16.60 56.04
CA ALA A 98 20.94 -17.52 55.65
C ALA A 98 20.67 -18.17 54.26
N ALA A 99 21.77 -18.39 53.52
CA ALA A 99 21.84 -18.79 52.11
C ALA A 99 21.63 -20.28 51.84
N VAL A 100 21.01 -20.66 50.70
CA VAL A 100 21.25 -21.90 49.91
C VAL A 100 20.76 -21.71 48.45
N GLU A 101 21.64 -22.03 47.47
CA GLU A 101 21.50 -22.45 46.05
C GLU A 101 20.45 -21.85 45.06
N PRO A 102 20.83 -21.59 43.79
CA PRO A 102 19.88 -21.22 42.75
C PRO A 102 19.39 -22.45 41.97
N ALA A 103 18.09 -22.76 42.08
CA ALA A 103 17.37 -23.62 41.14
C ALA A 103 16.15 -22.85 40.61
N SER A 104 16.11 -22.73 39.28
CA SER A 104 14.93 -22.60 38.41
C SER A 104 13.80 -21.66 38.85
N ALA A 105 13.76 -20.46 38.25
CA ALA A 105 12.57 -19.61 38.25
C ALA A 105 12.06 -19.39 36.81
N GLU A 106 10.85 -19.90 36.57
CA GLU A 106 9.93 -19.44 35.53
C GLU A 106 9.79 -17.91 35.58
N VAL A 107 10.07 -17.25 34.46
CA VAL A 107 9.75 -15.84 34.26
C VAL A 107 8.33 -15.75 33.68
N VAL A 108 7.39 -15.42 34.54
CA VAL A 108 6.02 -14.99 34.20
C VAL A 108 6.08 -13.52 33.73
N PRO A 109 5.32 -13.11 32.69
CA PRO A 109 5.63 -11.95 31.88
C PRO A 109 5.28 -10.62 32.56
N VAL A 110 6.17 -9.65 32.44
CA VAL A 110 5.93 -8.25 32.82
C VAL A 110 5.11 -7.57 31.74
N SER A 111 3.93 -7.12 32.16
CA SER A 111 2.98 -6.31 31.40
C SER A 111 3.55 -4.91 31.14
N ALA A 112 3.68 -4.54 29.86
CA ALA A 112 4.06 -3.19 29.44
C ALA A 112 2.85 -2.24 29.47
N PRO A 113 3.04 -0.94 29.79
CA PRO A 113 1.96 0.01 30.03
C PRO A 113 1.29 0.52 28.74
N ALA A 114 -0.01 0.78 28.86
CA ALA A 114 -0.90 1.31 27.83
C ALA A 114 -0.54 2.76 27.40
N PRO A 115 -0.90 3.16 26.16
CA PRO A 115 -0.59 4.48 25.61
C PRO A 115 -1.44 5.59 26.22
N SER A 116 -0.79 6.69 26.59
CA SER A 116 -1.42 7.92 27.10
C SER A 116 -2.18 8.66 25.99
N GLU A 117 -3.50 8.82 26.17
CA GLU A 117 -4.31 9.83 25.47
C GLU A 117 -4.16 11.21 26.14
N PRO A 118 -4.12 12.32 25.39
CA PRO A 118 -4.46 13.63 25.94
C PRO A 118 -5.94 13.96 25.67
N ALA A 119 -6.72 14.08 26.75
CA ALA A 119 -8.09 14.61 26.73
C ALA A 119 -8.08 16.15 26.77
N ALA A 120 -9.00 16.73 26.01
CA ALA A 120 -9.19 18.16 25.77
C ALA A 120 -9.84 18.92 26.95
N ALA A 121 -9.58 20.22 27.06
CA ALA A 121 -10.47 21.17 27.74
C ALA A 121 -10.37 22.57 27.11
N ALA A 122 -11.49 23.04 26.57
CA ALA A 122 -11.74 24.43 26.18
C ALA A 122 -12.05 25.29 27.43
N PRO A 123 -11.79 26.61 27.43
CA PRO A 123 -12.29 27.49 28.48
C PRO A 123 -13.59 28.19 28.05
N SER A 124 -14.61 28.10 28.93
CA SER A 124 -15.80 28.95 28.91
C SER A 124 -15.70 30.05 29.98
N VAL A 125 -15.94 31.27 29.53
CA VAL A 125 -16.32 32.54 30.17
C VAL A 125 -16.56 32.57 31.69
N GLY A 126 -15.93 33.55 32.35
CA GLY A 126 -16.28 34.06 33.67
C GLY A 126 -15.84 35.52 33.83
N THR A 127 -16.83 36.39 34.04
CA THR A 127 -16.84 37.86 34.13
C THR A 127 -15.96 38.45 35.24
N VAL A 128 -15.13 39.47 34.94
CA VAL A 128 -14.68 40.49 35.91
C VAL A 128 -14.38 41.81 35.16
N GLU A 129 -15.09 42.89 35.49
CA GLU A 129 -14.76 44.28 35.11
C GLU A 129 -13.44 44.73 35.77
N PRO A 130 -12.70 45.67 35.15
CA PRO A 130 -12.55 46.95 35.86
C PRO A 130 -12.47 48.21 34.95
N GLU A 131 -13.16 49.24 35.42
CA GLU A 131 -12.61 50.56 35.81
C GLU A 131 -11.69 51.34 34.85
N VAL A 132 -12.30 52.35 34.22
CA VAL A 132 -11.89 53.77 34.06
C VAL A 132 -10.38 54.10 33.99
N ALA A 133 -9.94 54.62 32.84
CA ALA A 133 -9.19 55.89 32.74
C ALA A 133 -9.06 56.34 31.28
N ALA A 134 -9.77 57.40 30.93
CA ALA A 134 -9.56 58.18 29.71
C ALA A 134 -8.68 59.40 29.99
N GLN A 135 -7.92 59.85 28.98
CA GLN A 135 -7.43 61.22 28.84
C GLN A 135 -7.06 61.50 27.36
N PRO A 136 -7.00 62.77 26.90
CA PRO A 136 -8.04 63.35 26.02
C PRO A 136 -7.49 64.01 24.74
N GLY A 137 -8.39 64.46 23.84
CA GLY A 137 -8.01 65.46 22.82
C GLY A 137 -8.92 65.59 21.57
N GLU A 138 -9.98 66.40 21.73
CA GLU A 138 -10.32 67.54 20.85
C GLU A 138 -10.97 67.37 19.45
N ALA A 139 -12.13 68.04 19.33
CA ALA A 139 -12.75 68.75 18.19
C ALA A 139 -13.87 68.08 17.35
N ALA A 140 -15.09 68.58 17.61
CA ALA A 140 -16.26 68.63 16.71
C ALA A 140 -16.07 69.72 15.61
N PRO A 141 -16.97 69.99 14.63
CA PRO A 141 -18.46 69.93 14.67
C PRO A 141 -19.04 69.22 13.40
N GLU A 142 -20.33 69.09 13.11
CA GLU A 142 -21.48 70.00 13.27
C GLU A 142 -22.80 69.26 12.93
N ALA A 143 -23.92 69.80 13.41
CA ALA A 143 -25.26 69.24 13.42
C ALA A 143 -26.04 69.37 12.09
N LYS A 144 -27.08 68.54 11.91
CA LYS A 144 -28.49 69.01 11.73
C LYS A 144 -29.51 67.86 11.70
N ALA A 145 -30.56 68.06 12.48
CA ALA A 145 -31.77 67.27 12.59
C ALA A 145 -32.71 67.48 11.39
N HIS A 146 -33.63 66.53 11.16
CA HIS A 146 -35.06 66.81 11.09
C HIS A 146 -35.87 65.51 11.28
N ASP A 147 -36.84 65.63 12.17
CA ASP A 147 -37.83 64.64 12.55
C ASP A 147 -39.18 64.97 11.88
N GLU A 148 -40.10 64.00 11.97
CA GLU A 148 -41.56 64.14 12.02
C GLU A 148 -42.38 64.15 10.69
N ALA A 149 -43.14 63.06 10.47
CA ALA A 149 -44.61 63.09 10.45
C ALA A 149 -45.24 61.71 10.09
N ALA A 150 -46.13 61.24 10.95
CA ALA A 150 -47.27 60.36 10.64
C ALA A 150 -48.56 61.15 10.99
N PRO A 151 -49.82 60.69 10.78
CA PRO A 151 -50.30 59.41 10.23
C PRO A 151 -51.49 59.55 9.22
N ALA A 152 -51.91 58.46 8.57
CA ALA A 152 -53.27 58.30 8.06
C ALA A 152 -53.67 56.82 7.98
N GLU A 153 -54.80 56.48 8.60
CA GLU A 153 -55.45 55.17 8.66
C GLU A 153 -56.16 54.83 7.33
N ALA A 154 -56.13 53.56 6.92
CA ALA A 154 -57.17 52.94 6.09
C ALA A 154 -57.06 51.39 6.14
N GLU A 155 -57.97 50.83 6.93
CA GLU A 155 -58.69 49.55 6.84
C GLU A 155 -58.14 48.32 6.06
N ALA A 156 -58.22 47.21 6.80
CA ALA A 156 -57.99 45.79 6.52
C ALA A 156 -58.46 45.19 5.18
N HIS A 157 -57.72 44.17 4.71
CA HIS A 157 -58.18 42.83 4.26
C HIS A 157 -56.95 42.00 3.77
N PRO A 158 -57.04 40.66 3.67
CA PRO A 158 -57.02 39.64 4.71
C PRO A 158 -55.69 38.86 4.75
N ASP A 159 -55.48 38.11 5.83
CA ASP A 159 -54.35 37.19 6.01
C ASP A 159 -54.22 36.16 4.86
N GLU A 160 -53.35 36.44 3.91
CA GLU A 160 -52.68 35.38 3.17
C GLU A 160 -51.61 34.80 4.10
N HIS A 161 -51.94 33.67 4.74
CA HIS A 161 -50.94 32.75 5.27
C HIS A 161 -50.00 32.36 4.12
N LYS A 162 -48.96 33.17 3.91
CA LYS A 162 -47.83 32.85 3.07
C LYS A 162 -47.18 31.63 3.71
N ALA A 163 -47.51 30.47 3.17
CA ALA A 163 -46.93 29.21 3.57
C ALA A 163 -45.42 29.41 3.67
N ALA A 164 -44.90 29.25 4.89
CA ALA A 164 -43.47 29.21 5.12
C ALA A 164 -42.86 28.23 4.11
N PRO A 165 -41.67 28.51 3.56
CA PRO A 165 -41.02 27.57 2.65
C PRO A 165 -40.94 26.25 3.38
N THR A 166 -41.66 25.26 2.87
CA THR A 166 -41.54 23.87 3.30
C THR A 166 -40.07 23.54 3.15
N PHE A 167 -39.36 23.39 4.27
CA PHE A 167 -38.01 22.84 4.26
C PHE A 167 -38.09 21.56 3.44
N ALA A 168 -37.39 21.55 2.30
CA ALA A 168 -37.37 20.42 1.40
C ALA A 168 -37.14 19.16 2.23
N GLU A 169 -37.93 18.12 1.99
CA GLU A 169 -37.67 16.78 2.52
C GLU A 169 -36.17 16.53 2.44
N VAL A 170 -35.58 16.02 3.52
CA VAL A 170 -34.14 15.71 3.59
C VAL A 170 -33.85 14.65 2.54
N ARG A 171 -33.66 15.07 1.29
CA ARG A 171 -33.18 14.25 0.19
C ARG A 171 -31.82 13.77 0.64
N GLY A 172 -31.63 12.44 0.61
CA GLY A 172 -30.31 11.87 0.78
C GLY A 172 -29.30 12.53 -0.17
N PRO A 173 -28.01 12.49 0.14
CA PRO A 173 -26.99 13.16 -0.67
C PRO A 173 -27.06 12.69 -2.12
N ALA A 174 -26.96 13.62 -3.08
CA ALA A 174 -26.95 13.25 -4.48
C ALA A 174 -25.68 12.44 -4.80
N PRO A 175 -25.70 11.58 -5.83
CA PRO A 175 -24.53 10.82 -6.28
C PRO A 175 -23.24 11.65 -6.43
N PHE A 176 -23.32 12.88 -6.97
CA PHE A 176 -22.13 13.73 -7.10
C PHE A 176 -21.59 14.25 -5.76
N ASP A 177 -22.42 14.47 -4.73
CA ASP A 177 -21.99 14.89 -3.39
C ASP A 177 -21.20 13.78 -2.69
N ILE A 178 -21.61 12.53 -2.91
CA ILE A 178 -20.93 11.35 -2.39
C ILE A 178 -19.53 11.24 -3.00
N ILE A 179 -19.40 11.45 -4.32
CA ILE A 179 -18.10 11.45 -5.00
C ILE A 179 -17.17 12.54 -4.48
N ARG A 180 -17.69 13.75 -4.27
CA ARG A 180 -16.89 14.84 -3.68
C ARG A 180 -16.33 14.47 -2.32
N THR A 181 -17.12 13.76 -1.51
CA THR A 181 -16.68 13.25 -0.20
C THR A 181 -15.59 12.18 -0.34
N ILE A 182 -15.70 11.29 -1.33
CA ILE A 182 -14.67 10.28 -1.63
C ILE A 182 -13.38 10.95 -2.10
N GLN A 183 -13.45 11.94 -2.99
CA GLN A 183 -12.30 12.68 -3.47
C GLN A 183 -11.57 13.42 -2.33
N PHE A 184 -12.32 14.01 -1.40
CA PHE A 184 -11.73 14.59 -0.19
C PHE A 184 -10.92 13.57 0.62
N LEU A 185 -11.42 12.34 0.77
CA LEU A 185 -10.65 11.28 1.44
C LEU A 185 -9.43 10.85 0.62
N GLN A 186 -9.54 10.75 -0.70
CA GLN A 186 -8.42 10.44 -1.60
C GLN A 186 -7.28 11.47 -1.45
N ASP A 187 -7.62 12.74 -1.32
CA ASP A 187 -6.65 13.81 -1.06
C ASP A 187 -6.00 13.71 0.33
N GLN A 188 -6.68 13.13 1.31
CA GLN A 188 -6.06 12.84 2.62
C GLN A 188 -5.09 11.65 2.52
N ILE A 189 -5.41 10.64 1.71
CA ILE A 189 -4.54 9.48 1.47
C ILE A 189 -3.23 9.92 0.83
N SER A 190 -3.27 10.81 -0.18
CA SER A 190 -2.07 11.34 -0.84
C SER A 190 -1.19 12.20 0.08
N ARG A 191 -1.74 12.72 1.19
CA ARG A 191 -1.04 13.48 2.23
C ARG A 191 -0.61 12.64 3.44
N GLY A 192 -0.87 11.32 3.43
CA GLY A 192 -0.41 10.38 4.45
C GLY A 192 -1.42 9.90 5.46
N ASN A 193 -2.70 10.24 5.29
CA ASN A 193 -3.75 9.69 6.12
C ASN A 193 -4.10 8.26 5.70
N GLY A 194 -3.31 7.28 6.13
CA GLY A 194 -3.56 5.86 5.84
C GLY A 194 -4.90 5.35 6.39
N ARG A 195 -5.46 5.98 7.43
CA ARG A 195 -6.78 5.64 7.96
C ARG A 195 -7.89 5.96 6.96
N ALA A 196 -7.70 6.97 6.11
CA ALA A 196 -8.68 7.38 5.10
C ALA A 196 -8.95 6.27 4.06
N ILE A 197 -8.00 5.35 3.81
CA ILE A 197 -8.21 4.18 2.95
C ILE A 197 -9.37 3.31 3.47
N ARG A 198 -9.35 2.99 4.78
CA ARG A 198 -10.41 2.18 5.41
C ARG A 198 -11.75 2.91 5.42
N VAL A 199 -11.73 4.23 5.63
CA VAL A 199 -12.94 5.06 5.61
C VAL A 199 -13.54 5.12 4.20
N GLN A 200 -12.71 5.29 3.16
CA GLN A 200 -13.16 5.28 1.77
C GLN A 200 -13.90 3.98 1.43
N ALA A 201 -13.31 2.83 1.78
CA ALA A 201 -13.94 1.53 1.56
C ALA A 201 -15.30 1.40 2.26
N ALA A 202 -15.39 1.89 3.50
CA ALA A 202 -16.65 1.91 4.26
C ALA A 202 -17.70 2.83 3.62
N LEU A 203 -17.31 4.02 3.13
CA LEU A 203 -18.22 4.94 2.44
C LEU A 203 -18.74 4.35 1.12
N LEU A 204 -17.86 3.75 0.31
CA LEU A 204 -18.28 3.09 -0.93
C LEU A 204 -19.34 2.01 -0.67
N ARG A 205 -19.14 1.20 0.37
CA ARG A 205 -20.11 0.17 0.77
C ARG A 205 -21.41 0.77 1.29
N ARG A 206 -21.33 1.81 2.11
CA ARG A 206 -22.49 2.49 2.71
C ARG A 206 -23.35 3.17 1.65
N PHE A 207 -22.73 3.78 0.64
CA PHE A 207 -23.45 4.55 -0.37
C PHE A 207 -23.87 3.75 -1.60
N GLY A 208 -23.38 2.51 -1.78
CA GLY A 208 -23.83 1.62 -2.87
C GLY A 208 -25.35 1.50 -2.98
N PRO A 209 -26.09 1.24 -1.89
CA PRO A 209 -27.55 1.23 -1.90
C PRO A 209 -28.20 2.55 -2.32
N VAL A 210 -27.59 3.71 -2.02
CA VAL A 210 -28.12 5.02 -2.41
C VAL A 210 -28.11 5.18 -3.93
N PHE A 211 -27.02 4.79 -4.59
CA PHE A 211 -26.96 4.77 -6.06
C PHE A 211 -28.00 3.82 -6.65
N LEU A 212 -28.17 2.63 -6.08
CA LEU A 212 -29.11 1.61 -6.61
C LEU A 212 -30.59 1.97 -6.41
N ALA A 213 -30.90 2.77 -5.38
CA ALA A 213 -32.25 3.20 -5.03
C ALA A 213 -32.60 4.61 -5.53
N SER A 214 -31.69 5.28 -6.25
CA SER A 214 -31.94 6.62 -6.79
C SER A 214 -33.03 6.59 -7.86
N ASP A 215 -33.95 7.56 -7.77
CA ASP A 215 -35.05 7.74 -8.73
C ASP A 215 -34.51 8.02 -10.15
N PRO A 216 -35.17 7.52 -11.22
CA PRO A 216 -34.85 7.86 -12.61
C PRO A 216 -34.57 9.35 -12.89
N GLU A 217 -35.31 10.26 -12.25
CA GLU A 217 -35.14 11.71 -12.42
C GLU A 217 -33.76 12.22 -11.96
N VAL A 218 -33.12 11.54 -10.99
CA VAL A 218 -31.76 11.90 -10.51
C VAL A 218 -30.73 11.74 -11.63
N TRP A 219 -30.95 10.79 -12.54
CA TRP A 219 -30.03 10.46 -13.62
C TRP A 219 -30.14 11.39 -14.83
N LYS A 220 -31.12 12.30 -14.87
CA LYS A 220 -31.17 13.38 -15.89
C LYS A 220 -30.03 14.39 -15.71
N ASP A 221 -29.51 14.53 -14.49
CA ASP A 221 -28.33 15.35 -14.24
C ASP A 221 -27.06 14.59 -14.64
N GLY A 222 -26.36 15.08 -15.67
CA GLY A 222 -25.09 14.51 -16.13
C GLY A 222 -24.01 14.43 -15.04
N ARG A 223 -24.05 15.28 -14.01
CA ARG A 223 -23.12 15.16 -12.85
C ARG A 223 -23.32 13.84 -12.10
N ASN A 224 -24.56 13.40 -11.95
CA ASN A 224 -24.87 12.14 -11.28
C ASN A 224 -24.45 10.93 -12.13
N ARG A 225 -24.64 10.99 -13.45
CA ARG A 225 -24.18 9.93 -14.36
C ARG A 225 -22.66 9.78 -14.34
N ARG A 226 -21.91 10.89 -14.39
CA ARG A 226 -20.45 10.89 -14.21
C ARG A 226 -20.05 10.37 -12.83
N ALA A 227 -20.78 10.77 -11.78
CA ALA A 227 -20.53 10.28 -10.43
C ALA A 227 -20.72 8.75 -10.33
N ALA A 228 -21.68 8.16 -11.04
CA ALA A 228 -21.84 6.71 -11.09
C ALA A 228 -20.61 6.00 -11.69
N VAL A 229 -20.04 6.54 -12.77
CA VAL A 229 -18.81 6.02 -13.37
C VAL A 229 -17.65 6.09 -12.38
N LEU A 230 -17.40 7.27 -11.79
CA LEU A 230 -16.35 7.46 -10.79
C LEU A 230 -16.53 6.57 -9.57
N PHE A 231 -17.78 6.37 -9.13
CA PHE A 231 -18.10 5.57 -7.96
C PHE A 231 -17.73 4.11 -8.17
N VAL A 232 -18.10 3.56 -9.33
CA VAL A 232 -17.78 2.17 -9.67
C VAL A 232 -16.28 2.00 -9.92
N LEU A 233 -15.62 2.92 -10.61
CA LEU A 233 -14.15 2.90 -10.77
C LEU A 233 -13.39 3.00 -9.44
N SER A 234 -13.97 3.66 -8.44
CA SER A 234 -13.40 3.76 -7.08
C SER A 234 -13.63 2.51 -6.21
N GLY A 235 -14.32 1.49 -6.73
CA GLY A 235 -14.64 0.25 -6.00
C GLY A 235 -16.09 0.12 -5.54
N GLY A 236 -16.99 0.94 -6.07
CA GLY A 236 -18.44 0.79 -5.88
C GLY A 236 -19.01 -0.44 -6.63
N PRO A 237 -20.22 -0.91 -6.27
CA PRO A 237 -20.87 -2.05 -6.91
C PRO A 237 -21.09 -1.85 -8.42
N PRO A 238 -20.66 -2.79 -9.29
CA PRO A 238 -20.85 -2.70 -10.74
C PRO A 238 -22.31 -2.61 -11.19
N GLU A 239 -23.23 -3.08 -10.34
CA GLU A 239 -24.67 -3.06 -10.58
C GLU A 239 -25.23 -1.65 -10.83
N VAL A 240 -24.57 -0.62 -10.28
CA VAL A 240 -24.93 0.78 -10.50
C VAL A 240 -24.87 1.12 -12.00
N LEU A 241 -23.79 0.75 -12.68
CA LEU A 241 -23.65 1.00 -14.12
C LEU A 241 -24.54 0.07 -14.94
N ARG A 242 -24.77 -1.18 -14.51
CA ARG A 242 -25.68 -2.11 -15.21
C ARG A 242 -27.10 -1.55 -15.27
N ARG A 243 -27.63 -1.07 -14.14
CA ARG A 243 -28.96 -0.47 -14.09
C ARG A 243 -29.05 0.79 -14.93
N LEU A 244 -28.03 1.65 -14.86
CA LEU A 244 -28.02 2.89 -15.63
C LEU A 244 -28.04 2.61 -17.15
N LEU A 245 -27.20 1.67 -17.62
CA LEU A 245 -27.18 1.18 -19.00
C LEU A 245 -28.54 0.59 -19.42
N GLN A 246 -29.13 -0.27 -18.59
CA GLN A 246 -30.45 -0.87 -18.87
C GLN A 246 -31.58 0.15 -18.92
N SER A 247 -31.48 1.21 -18.12
CA SER A 247 -32.51 2.25 -18.07
C SER A 247 -32.52 3.16 -19.31
N GLY A 248 -31.43 3.17 -20.09
CA GLY A 248 -31.28 4.03 -21.28
C GLY A 248 -31.11 5.52 -20.97
N HIS A 249 -31.07 5.94 -19.71
CA HIS A 249 -30.89 7.35 -19.29
C HIS A 249 -29.41 7.78 -19.35
N LEU A 250 -28.79 7.65 -20.52
CA LEU A 250 -27.42 8.13 -20.77
C LEU A 250 -27.42 9.53 -21.41
N GLU A 251 -28.54 9.89 -22.05
CA GLU A 251 -28.72 11.15 -22.78
C GLU A 251 -27.57 11.41 -23.77
N ASN A 252 -26.72 12.40 -23.48
CA ASN A 252 -25.60 12.82 -24.33
C ASN A 252 -24.26 12.17 -23.93
N ASP A 253 -24.21 11.42 -22.83
CA ASP A 253 -22.97 10.77 -22.41
C ASP A 253 -22.71 9.51 -23.25
N PRO A 254 -21.47 9.30 -23.73
CA PRO A 254 -21.18 8.18 -24.62
C PRO A 254 -21.35 6.84 -23.91
N GLU A 255 -22.14 5.94 -24.48
CA GLU A 255 -22.40 4.62 -23.89
C GLU A 255 -21.10 3.81 -23.66
N ALA A 256 -20.10 3.99 -24.54
CA ALA A 256 -18.78 3.38 -24.42
C ALA A 256 -18.07 3.71 -23.10
N LEU A 257 -18.31 4.89 -22.51
CA LEU A 257 -17.77 5.26 -21.19
C LEU A 257 -18.29 4.33 -20.09
N PHE A 258 -19.59 4.11 -20.05
CA PHE A 258 -20.25 3.29 -19.02
C PHE A 258 -19.94 1.82 -19.22
N GLN A 259 -20.04 1.32 -20.46
CA GLN A 259 -19.70 -0.06 -20.78
C GLN A 259 -18.21 -0.35 -20.56
N GLY A 260 -17.33 0.59 -20.90
CA GLY A 260 -15.88 0.49 -20.69
C GLY A 260 -15.52 0.45 -19.21
N ALA A 261 -16.07 1.37 -18.41
CA ALA A 261 -15.88 1.37 -16.95
C ALA A 261 -16.42 0.11 -16.28
N LEU A 262 -17.59 -0.38 -16.73
CA LEU A 262 -18.16 -1.64 -16.27
C LEU A 262 -17.27 -2.84 -16.61
N SER A 263 -16.73 -2.88 -17.84
CA SER A 263 -15.83 -3.94 -18.29
C SER A 263 -14.52 -3.93 -17.48
N TYR A 264 -14.00 -2.75 -17.16
CA TYR A 264 -12.80 -2.59 -16.34
C TYR A 264 -12.97 -3.22 -14.96
N VAL A 265 -14.04 -2.89 -14.23
CA VAL A 265 -14.29 -3.45 -12.90
C VAL A 265 -14.68 -4.93 -12.90
N GLN A 266 -15.10 -5.46 -14.06
CA GLN A 266 -15.35 -6.88 -14.28
C GLN A 266 -14.08 -7.64 -14.73
N ASN A 267 -12.94 -6.96 -14.81
CA ASN A 267 -11.66 -7.51 -15.24
C ASN A 267 -11.63 -8.00 -16.71
N ASP A 268 -12.53 -7.49 -17.55
CA ASP A 268 -12.46 -7.63 -19.02
C ASP A 268 -11.67 -6.45 -19.61
N LEU A 269 -10.35 -6.48 -19.39
CA LEU A 269 -9.45 -5.36 -19.69
C LEU A 269 -9.33 -5.08 -21.19
N ASP A 270 -9.39 -6.11 -22.04
CA ASP A 270 -9.29 -5.94 -23.50
C ASP A 270 -10.55 -5.27 -24.07
N LYS A 271 -11.74 -5.58 -23.54
CA LYS A 271 -12.96 -4.86 -23.88
C LYS A 271 -12.97 -3.45 -23.30
N ALA A 272 -12.57 -3.29 -22.05
CA ALA A 272 -12.49 -1.98 -21.39
C ALA A 272 -11.58 -1.02 -22.15
N GLN A 273 -10.38 -1.49 -22.53
CA GLN A 273 -9.41 -0.68 -23.27
C GLN A 273 -9.98 -0.23 -24.62
N ARG A 274 -10.60 -1.14 -25.39
CA ARG A 274 -11.22 -0.79 -26.68
C ARG A 274 -12.28 0.30 -26.52
N LEU A 275 -13.26 0.07 -25.63
CA LEU A 275 -14.37 0.99 -25.43
C LEU A 275 -13.92 2.36 -24.89
N LEU A 276 -13.05 2.39 -23.88
CA LEU A 276 -12.60 3.64 -23.26
C LEU A 276 -11.67 4.45 -24.17
N SER A 277 -10.97 3.80 -25.12
CA SER A 277 -10.10 4.50 -26.08
C SER A 277 -10.89 5.22 -27.18
N GLU A 278 -12.15 4.84 -27.42
CA GLU A 278 -13.04 5.49 -28.39
C GLU A 278 -13.73 6.74 -27.83
N VAL A 279 -13.69 6.93 -26.51
CA VAL A 279 -14.34 8.05 -25.82
C VAL A 279 -13.53 9.34 -26.04
N ASP A 280 -14.18 10.41 -26.50
CA ASP A 280 -13.55 11.74 -26.54
C ASP A 280 -13.44 12.33 -25.14
N LEU A 281 -12.20 12.39 -24.63
CA LEU A 281 -11.90 12.91 -23.30
C LEU A 281 -11.64 14.42 -23.28
N LYS A 282 -11.44 15.09 -24.43
CA LYS A 282 -11.03 16.51 -24.47
C LYS A 282 -12.17 17.46 -24.07
N GLY A 283 -13.42 17.06 -24.31
CA GLY A 283 -14.61 17.82 -23.92
C GLY A 283 -15.22 17.42 -22.57
N MET A 284 -14.62 16.45 -21.87
CA MET A 284 -15.17 15.93 -20.63
C MET A 284 -14.80 16.78 -19.41
N GLU A 285 -15.53 16.57 -18.32
CA GLU A 285 -15.18 17.13 -17.02
C GLU A 285 -13.77 16.63 -16.60
N PRO A 286 -12.85 17.53 -16.19
CA PRO A 286 -11.45 17.17 -15.96
C PRO A 286 -11.22 16.02 -14.98
N GLY A 287 -11.98 15.97 -13.87
CA GLY A 287 -11.85 14.91 -12.87
C GLY A 287 -12.21 13.53 -13.40
N LEU A 288 -13.27 13.43 -14.21
CA LEU A 288 -13.63 12.21 -14.92
C LEU A 288 -12.57 11.84 -15.97
N ALA A 289 -12.19 12.79 -16.82
CA ALA A 289 -11.20 12.55 -17.87
C ALA A 289 -9.86 12.06 -17.28
N ALA A 290 -9.41 12.66 -16.18
CA ALA A 290 -8.20 12.26 -15.46
C ALA A 290 -8.28 10.80 -14.95
N HIS A 291 -9.42 10.39 -14.40
CA HIS A 291 -9.63 9.00 -13.97
C HIS A 291 -9.60 8.02 -15.14
N ILE A 292 -10.23 8.36 -16.27
CA ILE A 292 -10.22 7.49 -17.46
C ILE A 292 -8.81 7.39 -18.05
N HIS A 293 -8.08 8.50 -18.13
CA HIS A 293 -6.67 8.51 -18.52
C HIS A 293 -5.81 7.65 -17.57
N LEU A 294 -6.02 7.73 -16.26
CA LEU A 294 -5.32 6.87 -15.30
C LEU A 294 -5.59 5.37 -15.55
N VAL A 295 -6.86 5.01 -15.79
CA VAL A 295 -7.29 3.63 -16.08
C VAL A 295 -6.70 3.14 -17.40
N LEU A 296 -6.75 3.94 -18.47
CA LEU A 296 -6.15 3.63 -19.76
C LEU A 296 -4.64 3.43 -19.62
N GLY A 297 -3.96 4.33 -18.92
CA GLY A 297 -2.54 4.21 -18.61
C GLY A 297 -2.22 2.89 -17.91
N GLN A 298 -2.97 2.55 -16.87
CA GLN A 298 -2.79 1.30 -16.14
C GLN A 298 -2.96 0.04 -17.03
N MET A 299 -3.95 0.01 -17.92
CA MET A 299 -4.16 -1.15 -18.80
C MET A 299 -3.06 -1.26 -19.88
N GLN A 300 -2.52 -0.13 -20.32
CA GLN A 300 -1.58 -0.07 -21.44
C GLN A 300 -0.13 -0.36 -21.05
N GLN A 301 0.25 -0.26 -19.77
CA GLN A 301 1.65 -0.35 -19.29
C GLN A 301 2.51 -1.44 -19.96
N LYS A 302 1.96 -2.65 -20.12
CA LYS A 302 2.70 -3.80 -20.67
C LYS A 302 2.65 -3.87 -22.20
N LYS A 303 1.46 -3.62 -22.79
CA LYS A 303 1.22 -3.81 -24.24
C LYS A 303 1.63 -2.60 -25.06
N ASP A 304 1.44 -1.40 -24.51
CA ASP A 304 1.74 -0.12 -25.16
C ASP A 304 2.24 0.90 -24.10
N PRO A 305 3.51 0.79 -23.68
CA PRO A 305 4.06 1.68 -22.65
C PRO A 305 4.10 3.15 -23.09
N GLU A 306 4.16 3.45 -24.38
CA GLU A 306 4.15 4.84 -24.86
C GLU A 306 2.77 5.47 -24.75
N ALA A 307 1.71 4.75 -25.15
CA ALA A 307 0.34 5.20 -24.90
C ALA A 307 0.06 5.30 -23.40
N SER A 308 0.62 4.37 -22.60
CA SER A 308 0.53 4.45 -21.15
C SER A 308 1.10 5.75 -20.61
N LEU A 309 2.34 6.11 -20.99
CA LEU A 309 2.96 7.37 -20.56
C LEU A 309 2.12 8.59 -20.98
N ARG A 310 1.67 8.65 -22.23
CA ARG A 310 0.82 9.76 -22.70
C ARG A 310 -0.47 9.90 -21.89
N ASN A 311 -1.12 8.79 -21.55
CA ASN A 311 -2.35 8.80 -20.76
C ASN A 311 -2.07 9.23 -19.31
N LEU A 312 -1.01 8.71 -18.68
CA LEU A 312 -0.65 9.08 -17.31
C LEU A 312 -0.25 10.56 -17.21
N ASP A 313 0.43 11.10 -18.22
CA ASP A 313 0.76 12.53 -18.31
C ASP A 313 -0.51 13.38 -18.34
N GLN A 314 -1.51 13.00 -19.17
CA GLN A 314 -2.80 13.68 -19.20
C GLN A 314 -3.53 13.60 -17.86
N ALA A 315 -3.51 12.44 -17.18
CA ALA A 315 -4.13 12.29 -15.86
C ALA A 315 -3.56 13.29 -14.84
N ARG A 316 -2.24 13.52 -14.88
CA ARG A 316 -1.55 14.48 -14.00
C ARG A 316 -1.88 15.93 -14.34
N LEU A 317 -1.94 16.26 -15.63
CA LEU A 317 -2.28 17.61 -16.09
C LEU A 317 -3.72 17.98 -15.74
N LEU A 318 -4.64 17.01 -15.81
CA LEU A 318 -6.07 17.23 -15.56
C LEU A 318 -6.43 17.21 -14.07
N ALA A 319 -5.69 16.48 -13.23
CA ALA A 319 -5.97 16.36 -11.80
C ALA A 319 -4.70 16.45 -10.92
N PRO A 320 -4.01 17.61 -10.89
CA PRO A 320 -2.84 17.81 -10.06
C PRO A 320 -3.20 17.91 -8.57
N GLY A 321 -2.24 17.57 -7.69
CA GLY A 321 -2.34 17.77 -6.24
C GLY A 321 -3.14 16.70 -5.49
N GLY A 322 -3.73 15.74 -6.20
CA GLY A 322 -4.53 14.66 -5.64
C GLY A 322 -3.89 13.28 -5.76
N LEU A 323 -4.68 12.25 -5.44
CA LEU A 323 -4.24 10.85 -5.53
C LEU A 323 -4.06 10.36 -6.99
N ILE A 324 -4.72 11.01 -7.95
CA ILE A 324 -4.56 10.67 -9.38
C ILE A 324 -3.15 10.99 -9.86
N GLU A 325 -2.67 12.23 -9.62
CA GLU A 325 -1.30 12.61 -9.94
C GLU A 325 -0.29 11.72 -9.19
N GLU A 326 -0.52 11.44 -7.90
CA GLU A 326 0.34 10.56 -7.10
C GLU A 326 0.47 9.17 -7.72
N ALA A 327 -0.65 8.56 -8.12
CA ALA A 327 -0.66 7.25 -8.71
C ALA A 327 -0.01 7.24 -10.10
N ALA A 328 -0.27 8.27 -10.90
CA ALA A 328 0.34 8.44 -12.21
C ALA A 328 1.87 8.54 -12.10
N LEU A 329 2.39 9.42 -11.24
CA LEU A 329 3.82 9.56 -10.97
C LEU A 329 4.49 8.23 -10.62
N ARG A 330 3.91 7.45 -9.69
CA ARG A 330 4.47 6.14 -9.30
C ARG A 330 4.53 5.15 -10.46
N MET A 331 3.56 5.20 -11.37
CA MET A 331 3.50 4.33 -12.54
C MET A 331 4.48 4.80 -13.62
N GLU A 332 4.50 6.09 -13.93
CA GLU A 332 5.35 6.67 -14.98
C GLU A 332 6.83 6.51 -14.69
N VAL A 333 7.27 6.70 -13.43
CA VAL A 333 8.68 6.50 -13.06
C VAL A 333 9.16 5.12 -13.49
N LEU A 334 8.36 4.09 -13.24
CA LEU A 334 8.76 2.71 -13.49
C LEU A 334 8.63 2.34 -14.97
N ILE A 335 7.61 2.86 -15.67
CA ILE A 335 7.47 2.67 -17.11
C ILE A 335 8.59 3.39 -17.86
N ALA A 336 8.95 4.60 -17.44
CA ALA A 336 10.05 5.37 -18.00
C ALA A 336 11.39 4.64 -17.80
N GLU A 337 11.63 4.08 -16.61
CA GLU A 337 12.81 3.26 -16.34
C GLU A 337 12.87 2.00 -17.23
N ASP A 338 11.77 1.26 -17.34
CA ASP A 338 11.68 0.06 -18.19
C ASP A 338 11.90 0.39 -19.68
N LYS A 339 11.63 1.64 -20.10
CA LYS A 339 11.86 2.17 -21.45
C LYS A 339 13.27 2.74 -21.65
N GLY A 340 14.10 2.80 -20.61
CA GLY A 340 15.42 3.45 -20.66
C GLY A 340 15.37 4.97 -20.70
N LEU A 341 14.23 5.58 -20.36
CA LEU A 341 14.03 7.04 -20.31
C LEU A 341 14.48 7.59 -18.94
N HIS A 342 15.74 7.33 -18.57
CA HIS A 342 16.25 7.56 -17.22
C HIS A 342 16.13 9.01 -16.74
N GLU A 343 16.48 9.98 -17.57
CA GLU A 343 16.33 11.40 -17.20
C GLU A 343 14.88 11.80 -16.96
N ALA A 344 13.95 11.22 -17.71
CA ALA A 344 12.52 11.46 -17.50
C ALA A 344 12.07 10.83 -16.18
N ALA A 345 12.46 9.58 -15.92
CA ALA A 345 12.19 8.91 -14.65
C ALA A 345 12.73 9.69 -13.44
N ASP A 346 13.94 10.24 -13.53
CA ASP A 346 14.56 11.04 -12.47
C ASP A 346 13.75 12.31 -12.17
N ARG A 347 13.30 13.03 -13.21
CA ARG A 347 12.41 14.20 -13.04
C ARG A 347 11.07 13.83 -12.41
N LEU A 348 10.47 12.73 -12.86
CA LEU A 348 9.20 12.21 -12.35
C LEU A 348 9.33 11.78 -10.88
N ALA A 349 10.41 11.07 -10.53
CA ALA A 349 10.67 10.62 -9.17
C ALA A 349 10.91 11.80 -8.22
N ARG A 350 11.64 12.83 -8.67
CA ARG A 350 11.80 14.07 -7.90
C ARG A 350 10.45 14.73 -7.63
N GLN A 351 9.62 14.88 -8.65
CA GLN A 351 8.28 15.46 -8.48
C GLN A 351 7.44 14.65 -7.48
N TYR A 352 7.56 13.32 -7.50
CA TYR A 352 6.93 12.46 -6.52
C TYR A 352 7.42 12.76 -5.10
N PHE A 353 8.73 12.68 -4.84
CA PHE A 353 9.27 12.88 -3.50
C PHE A 353 9.04 14.30 -2.97
N ASP A 354 9.08 15.31 -3.84
CA ASP A 354 8.82 16.70 -3.45
C ASP A 354 7.38 16.93 -2.96
N ARG A 355 6.40 16.20 -3.50
CA ARG A 355 4.97 16.45 -3.22
C ARG A 355 4.29 15.36 -2.40
N TYR A 356 4.70 14.11 -2.56
CA TYR A 356 4.00 12.91 -2.10
C TYR A 356 4.87 11.98 -1.23
N ALA A 357 6.01 12.44 -0.71
CA ALA A 357 6.83 11.67 0.23
C ALA A 357 6.05 11.16 1.46
N ARG A 358 5.00 11.89 1.87
CA ARG A 358 4.12 11.51 2.97
C ARG A 358 2.91 10.67 2.54
N SER A 359 2.74 10.37 1.26
CA SER A 359 1.62 9.56 0.75
C SER A 359 1.50 8.24 1.51
N SER A 360 0.28 7.75 1.69
CA SER A 360 0.06 6.43 2.29
C SER A 360 0.65 5.29 1.45
N TYR A 361 1.06 5.58 0.21
CA TYR A 361 1.71 4.65 -0.73
C TYR A 361 3.22 4.84 -0.83
N SER A 362 3.82 5.77 -0.09
CA SER A 362 5.24 6.14 -0.24
C SER A 362 6.18 4.96 0.02
N ALA A 363 5.98 4.20 1.09
CA ALA A 363 6.83 3.05 1.42
C ALA A 363 6.89 1.99 0.30
N ASN A 364 5.76 1.74 -0.39
CA ASN A 364 5.76 0.84 -1.54
C ASN A 364 6.54 1.43 -2.72
N PHE A 365 6.37 2.72 -2.98
CA PHE A 365 7.10 3.39 -4.04
C PHE A 365 8.59 3.44 -3.76
N GLU A 366 9.01 3.79 -2.55
CA GLU A 366 10.41 3.79 -2.10
C GLU A 366 11.08 2.44 -2.33
N ALA A 367 10.41 1.34 -2.00
CA ALA A 367 10.92 -0.01 -2.25
C ALA A 367 11.10 -0.31 -3.75
N ARG A 368 10.15 0.12 -4.60
CA ARG A 368 10.23 -0.06 -6.06
C ARG A 368 11.28 0.85 -6.70
N PHE A 369 11.35 2.10 -6.25
CA PHE A 369 12.37 3.07 -6.62
C PHE A 369 13.77 2.51 -6.32
N ALA A 370 14.03 2.09 -5.08
CA ALA A 370 15.32 1.52 -4.71
C ALA A 370 15.67 0.26 -5.53
N ALA A 371 14.68 -0.57 -5.87
CA ALA A 371 14.89 -1.74 -6.72
C ALA A 371 15.32 -1.37 -8.14
N VAL A 372 14.57 -0.46 -8.78
CA VAL A 372 14.85 -0.09 -10.16
C VAL A 372 16.18 0.67 -10.27
N TYR A 373 16.47 1.59 -9.34
CA TYR A 373 17.72 2.34 -9.35
C TYR A 373 18.94 1.48 -9.00
N ALA A 374 18.80 0.46 -8.13
CA ALA A 374 19.86 -0.52 -7.93
C ALA A 374 20.09 -1.38 -9.19
N SER A 375 19.02 -1.70 -9.94
CA SER A 375 19.08 -2.52 -11.15
C SER A 375 19.53 -1.76 -12.41
N ARG A 376 19.45 -0.42 -12.40
CA ARG A 376 19.80 0.46 -13.52
C ARG A 376 21.22 0.16 -14.03
N GLN A 377 21.37 0.16 -15.35
CA GLN A 377 22.65 0.00 -16.01
C GLN A 377 23.27 1.38 -16.19
N VAL A 378 24.34 1.65 -15.46
CA VAL A 378 25.06 2.91 -15.50
C VAL A 378 26.55 2.57 -15.58
N GLU A 379 27.29 3.26 -16.44
CA GLU A 379 28.74 3.03 -16.61
C GLU A 379 29.50 3.35 -15.31
N ASP A 380 29.15 4.46 -14.67
CA ASP A 380 29.71 4.87 -13.39
C ASP A 380 28.71 4.67 -12.23
N PRO A 381 28.97 3.73 -11.30
CA PRO A 381 28.17 3.54 -10.10
C PRO A 381 27.98 4.81 -9.27
N LYS A 382 28.95 5.73 -9.28
CA LYS A 382 28.84 7.00 -8.55
C LYS A 382 27.71 7.86 -9.09
N THR A 383 27.49 7.87 -10.40
CA THR A 383 26.36 8.59 -11.01
C THR A 383 25.03 8.09 -10.44
N SER A 384 24.89 6.77 -10.21
CA SER A 384 23.66 6.22 -9.63
C SER A 384 23.40 6.74 -8.21
N VAL A 385 24.44 6.81 -7.37
CA VAL A 385 24.33 7.35 -6.01
C VAL A 385 24.04 8.85 -6.01
N ASP A 386 24.74 9.60 -6.86
CA ASP A 386 24.54 11.05 -7.00
C ASP A 386 23.10 11.34 -7.48
N THR A 387 22.57 10.56 -8.43
CA THR A 387 21.16 10.66 -8.85
C THR A 387 20.18 10.36 -7.72
N VAL A 388 20.41 9.31 -6.93
CA VAL A 388 19.52 8.99 -5.78
C VAL A 388 19.54 10.14 -4.78
N LEU A 389 20.72 10.68 -4.45
CA LEU A 389 20.86 11.82 -3.54
C LEU A 389 20.16 13.08 -4.07
N ASP A 390 20.28 13.32 -5.38
CA ASP A 390 19.70 14.46 -6.08
C ASP A 390 18.16 14.37 -6.09
N VAL A 391 17.61 13.26 -6.58
CA VAL A 391 16.16 12.98 -6.67
C VAL A 391 15.50 13.04 -5.30
N THR A 392 16.19 12.61 -4.24
CA THR A 392 15.66 12.56 -2.87
C THR A 392 16.02 13.77 -2.01
N ALA A 393 16.58 14.84 -2.58
CA ALA A 393 17.14 15.96 -1.83
C ALA A 393 16.17 16.63 -0.83
N ARG A 394 14.86 16.61 -1.08
CA ARG A 394 13.84 17.19 -0.18
C ARG A 394 13.34 16.24 0.90
N LEU A 395 13.72 14.98 0.87
CA LEU A 395 13.36 14.02 1.91
C LEU A 395 14.13 14.31 3.20
N THR A 396 13.59 13.83 4.32
CA THR A 396 14.30 13.89 5.61
C THR A 396 15.62 13.08 5.52
N PRO A 397 16.64 13.44 6.33
CA PRO A 397 17.90 12.67 6.38
C PRO A 397 17.67 11.17 6.57
N ASP A 398 16.74 10.78 7.45
CA ASP A 398 16.43 9.37 7.74
C ASP A 398 15.79 8.65 6.54
N SER A 399 14.86 9.29 5.83
CA SER A 399 14.26 8.73 4.62
C SER A 399 15.28 8.56 3.50
N ARG A 400 16.19 9.53 3.32
CA ARG A 400 17.27 9.46 2.33
C ARG A 400 18.23 8.33 2.65
N ARG A 401 18.63 8.21 3.93
CA ARG A 401 19.48 7.11 4.40
C ARG A 401 18.82 5.75 4.20
N SER A 402 17.55 5.62 4.56
CA SER A 402 16.77 4.39 4.35
C SER A 402 16.75 3.97 2.87
N LEU A 403 16.55 4.91 1.95
CA LEU A 403 16.59 4.65 0.51
C LEU A 403 17.98 4.22 0.03
N LEU A 404 19.05 4.90 0.46
CA LEU A 404 20.42 4.52 0.10
C LEU A 404 20.78 3.13 0.64
N LEU A 405 20.44 2.81 1.88
CA LEU A 405 20.62 1.47 2.44
C LEU A 405 19.82 0.41 1.67
N ALA A 406 18.61 0.76 1.21
CA ALA A 406 17.79 -0.13 0.39
C ALA A 406 18.35 -0.35 -1.02
N VAL A 407 19.03 0.65 -1.60
CA VAL A 407 19.79 0.51 -2.86
C VAL A 407 21.05 -0.32 -2.61
N ALA A 408 21.82 -0.02 -1.56
CA ALA A 408 23.06 -0.71 -1.21
C ALA A 408 22.84 -2.21 -1.01
N ARG A 409 21.83 -2.58 -0.21
CA ARG A 409 21.47 -3.97 0.05
C ARG A 409 21.13 -4.75 -1.22
N ARG A 410 20.35 -4.14 -2.12
CA ARG A 410 19.97 -4.77 -3.39
C ARG A 410 21.17 -4.91 -4.32
N ALA A 411 21.95 -3.84 -4.47
CA ALA A 411 23.19 -3.86 -5.24
C ALA A 411 24.16 -4.94 -4.73
N LEU A 412 24.27 -5.12 -3.42
CA LEU A 412 25.11 -6.16 -2.82
C LEU A 412 24.63 -7.56 -3.20
N VAL A 413 23.33 -7.83 -3.04
CA VAL A 413 22.71 -9.12 -3.41
C VAL A 413 22.83 -9.39 -4.91
N ASP A 414 22.69 -8.37 -5.75
CA ASP A 414 22.83 -8.47 -7.20
C ASP A 414 24.29 -8.53 -7.68
N GLY A 415 25.28 -8.51 -6.77
CA GLY A 415 26.71 -8.56 -7.10
C GLY A 415 27.29 -7.25 -7.66
N LYS A 416 26.55 -6.14 -7.59
CA LYS A 416 26.99 -4.79 -7.99
C LYS A 416 27.80 -4.13 -6.87
N LEU A 417 28.94 -4.73 -6.53
CA LEU A 417 29.72 -4.39 -5.33
C LEU A 417 30.11 -2.91 -5.24
N SER A 418 30.57 -2.30 -6.33
CA SER A 418 30.94 -0.87 -6.33
C SER A 418 29.76 0.06 -6.02
N LEU A 419 28.56 -0.27 -6.50
CA LEU A 419 27.35 0.50 -6.16
C LEU A 419 26.95 0.28 -4.70
N ALA A 420 27.03 -0.96 -4.22
CA ALA A 420 26.74 -1.30 -2.83
C ALA A 420 27.65 -0.53 -1.86
N GLU A 421 28.96 -0.50 -2.15
CA GLU A 421 29.96 0.24 -1.40
C GLU A 421 29.62 1.74 -1.34
N LEU A 422 29.50 2.39 -2.50
CA LEU A 422 29.25 3.83 -2.58
C LEU A 422 27.92 4.24 -1.94
N ALA A 423 26.85 3.46 -2.13
CA ALA A 423 25.55 3.74 -1.54
C ALA A 423 25.58 3.57 0.00
N SER A 424 26.35 2.60 0.50
CA SER A 424 26.52 2.39 1.94
C SER A 424 27.32 3.51 2.59
N ASP A 425 28.43 3.94 1.95
CA ASP A 425 29.24 5.06 2.42
C ASP A 425 28.42 6.37 2.42
N ALA A 426 27.65 6.60 1.36
CA ALA A 426 26.75 7.76 1.27
C ALA A 426 25.69 7.73 2.38
N ALA A 427 25.09 6.58 2.67
CA ALA A 427 24.14 6.42 3.77
C ALA A 427 24.80 6.69 5.14
N GLY A 428 25.99 6.13 5.36
CA GLY A 428 26.79 6.30 6.59
C GLY A 428 27.24 7.74 6.84
N SER A 429 27.37 8.54 5.78
CA SER A 429 27.79 9.94 5.83
C SER A 429 26.66 10.93 6.15
N ILE A 430 25.40 10.48 6.17
CA ILE A 430 24.26 11.34 6.52
C ILE A 430 24.19 11.50 8.04
N GLU A 431 24.32 12.75 8.51
CA GLU A 431 24.29 13.14 9.93
C GLU A 431 23.07 12.55 10.68
N GLY A 432 23.26 12.28 11.97
CA GLY A 432 22.20 11.75 12.84
C GLY A 432 21.91 10.26 12.62
N ILE A 433 22.86 9.49 12.10
CA ILE A 433 22.69 8.04 11.88
C ILE A 433 22.47 7.28 13.20
N ALA A 434 21.39 6.51 13.25
CA ALA A 434 21.11 5.63 14.39
C ALA A 434 22.12 4.47 14.46
N PRO A 435 22.46 3.95 15.66
CA PRO A 435 23.45 2.89 15.81
C PRO A 435 23.17 1.62 14.97
N ALA A 436 21.91 1.21 14.86
CA ALA A 436 21.51 0.06 14.06
C ALA A 436 21.66 0.32 12.55
N GLU A 437 21.34 1.52 12.07
CA GLU A 437 21.53 1.90 10.66
C GLU A 437 23.01 2.02 10.31
N LYS A 438 23.83 2.50 11.26
CA LYS A 438 25.28 2.57 11.12
C LYS A 438 25.88 1.18 10.91
N GLN A 439 25.49 0.21 11.74
CA GLN A 439 25.93 -1.18 11.60
C GLN A 439 25.47 -1.80 10.27
N ARG A 440 24.27 -1.47 9.78
CA ARG A 440 23.82 -1.92 8.44
C ARG A 440 24.65 -1.32 7.31
N ALA A 441 24.97 -0.02 7.39
CA ALA A 441 25.86 0.62 6.42
C ALA A 441 27.26 -0.02 6.43
N GLU A 442 27.81 -0.24 7.62
CA GLU A 442 29.10 -0.91 7.81
C GLU A 442 29.09 -2.34 7.27
N LEU A 443 28.04 -3.12 7.54
CA LEU A 443 27.85 -4.46 6.99
C LEU A 443 27.93 -4.46 5.45
N TYR A 444 27.11 -3.62 4.81
CA TYR A 444 27.02 -3.60 3.36
C TYR A 444 28.30 -3.09 2.70
N ALA A 445 28.92 -2.04 3.25
CA ALA A 445 30.19 -1.50 2.77
C ALA A 445 31.32 -2.53 2.91
N THR A 446 31.39 -3.24 4.05
CA THR A 446 32.44 -4.23 4.32
C THR A 446 32.27 -5.46 3.42
N ALA A 447 31.04 -5.98 3.31
CA ALA A 447 30.74 -7.09 2.41
C ALA A 447 31.06 -6.76 0.94
N ALA A 448 30.80 -5.52 0.50
CA ALA A 448 31.11 -5.07 -0.85
C ALA A 448 32.62 -4.91 -1.14
N ARG A 449 33.44 -4.75 -0.09
CA ARG A 449 34.90 -4.60 -0.18
C ARG A 449 35.67 -5.92 -0.01
N LEU A 450 34.99 -7.04 0.24
CA LEU A 450 35.65 -8.34 0.36
C LEU A 450 36.48 -8.63 -0.90
N GLY A 451 37.73 -9.03 -0.68
CA GLY A 451 38.71 -9.26 -1.76
C GLY A 451 39.45 -8.02 -2.26
N LYS A 452 39.08 -6.80 -1.84
CA LYS A 452 39.82 -5.56 -2.13
C LYS A 452 40.78 -5.12 -1.02
N ALA A 453 40.50 -5.55 0.22
CA ALA A 453 41.25 -5.21 1.43
C ALA A 453 41.73 -6.48 2.15
N PRO A 454 42.67 -6.38 3.11
CA PRO A 454 43.10 -7.51 3.92
C PRO A 454 41.91 -8.20 4.59
N THR A 455 41.82 -9.52 4.44
CA THR A 455 40.72 -10.32 4.97
C THR A 455 40.56 -10.18 6.49
N SER A 456 41.66 -10.05 7.23
CA SER A 456 41.67 -9.84 8.68
C SER A 456 40.95 -8.56 9.11
N ASP A 457 41.08 -7.48 8.34
CA ASP A 457 40.47 -6.19 8.66
C ASP A 457 38.97 -6.26 8.42
N ALA A 458 38.56 -6.90 7.33
CA ALA A 458 37.15 -7.14 7.03
C ALA A 458 36.50 -8.06 8.08
N ALA A 459 37.19 -9.12 8.51
CA ALA A 459 36.71 -10.01 9.56
C ALA A 459 36.48 -9.25 10.88
N ALA A 460 37.46 -8.46 11.31
CA ALA A 460 37.33 -7.66 12.53
C ALA A 460 36.16 -6.66 12.49
N LEU A 461 35.91 -6.05 11.32
CA LEU A 461 34.77 -5.15 11.13
C LEU A 461 33.43 -5.90 11.19
N LEU A 462 33.32 -7.08 10.58
CA LEU A 462 32.10 -7.88 10.62
C LEU A 462 31.83 -8.47 12.02
N ASP A 463 32.86 -8.90 12.74
CA ASP A 463 32.76 -9.41 14.12
C ASP A 463 32.27 -8.34 15.11
N ALA A 464 32.53 -7.07 14.83
CA ALA A 464 32.06 -5.95 15.65
C ALA A 464 30.54 -5.68 15.50
N ILE A 465 29.88 -6.27 14.51
CA ILE A 465 28.47 -6.05 14.21
C ILE A 465 27.57 -6.86 15.17
N ARG A 466 26.67 -6.16 15.85
CA ARG A 466 25.75 -6.75 16.82
C ARG A 466 24.54 -7.36 16.10
N ARG A 467 24.51 -8.70 16.08
CA ARG A 467 23.50 -9.49 15.37
C ARG A 467 22.07 -9.25 15.86
N ASP A 468 21.91 -8.97 17.14
CA ASP A 468 20.63 -8.69 17.80
C ASP A 468 20.03 -7.32 17.41
N GLU A 469 20.85 -6.42 16.86
CA GLU A 469 20.40 -5.10 16.38
C GLU A 469 20.13 -5.06 14.87
N LEU A 470 20.43 -6.15 14.15
CA LEU A 470 20.19 -6.26 12.72
C LEU A 470 18.79 -6.82 12.42
N HIS A 471 18.28 -6.45 11.25
CA HIS A 471 17.11 -7.11 10.68
C HIS A 471 17.43 -8.59 10.37
N PRO A 472 16.51 -9.54 10.53
CA PRO A 472 16.77 -10.97 10.28
C PRO A 472 17.36 -11.28 8.90
N ASP A 473 16.94 -10.54 7.87
CA ASP A 473 17.50 -10.73 6.53
C ASP A 473 18.90 -10.10 6.33
N ASP A 474 19.32 -9.20 7.21
CA ASP A 474 20.67 -8.64 7.22
C ASP A 474 21.62 -9.54 8.03
N VAL A 475 21.10 -10.29 9.02
CA VAL A 475 21.85 -11.38 9.68
C VAL A 475 22.29 -12.44 8.67
N LYS A 476 21.42 -12.82 7.72
CA LYS A 476 21.77 -13.74 6.63
C LYS A 476 22.90 -13.19 5.75
N LEU A 477 22.94 -11.88 5.53
CA LEU A 477 24.01 -11.23 4.76
C LEU A 477 25.33 -11.22 5.53
N LEU A 478 25.28 -11.00 6.85
CA LEU A 478 26.45 -11.13 7.72
C LEU A 478 27.02 -12.56 7.70
N ASP A 479 26.15 -13.57 7.78
CA ASP A 479 26.57 -14.98 7.69
C ASP A 479 27.18 -15.32 6.33
N ALA A 480 26.59 -14.80 5.24
CA ALA A 480 27.16 -14.94 3.91
C ALA A 480 28.54 -14.27 3.80
N ALA A 481 28.71 -13.08 4.38
CA ALA A 481 30.00 -12.38 4.39
C ALA A 481 31.08 -13.15 5.15
N HIS A 482 30.77 -13.73 6.31
CA HIS A 482 31.68 -14.63 7.03
C HIS A 482 32.01 -15.90 6.24
N SER A 483 31.02 -16.48 5.55
CA SER A 483 31.27 -17.65 4.70
C SER A 483 32.21 -17.32 3.54
N VAL A 484 32.14 -16.12 2.98
CA VAL A 484 33.07 -15.67 1.93
C VAL A 484 34.48 -15.50 2.50
N ILE A 485 34.63 -14.88 3.68
CA ILE A 485 35.93 -14.76 4.38
C ILE A 485 36.57 -16.13 4.60
N ALA A 486 35.83 -17.08 5.19
CA ALA A 486 36.32 -18.44 5.40
C ALA A 486 36.68 -19.15 4.09
N GLY A 487 35.99 -18.82 2.99
CA GLY A 487 36.31 -19.31 1.65
C GLY A 487 37.61 -18.72 1.08
N ILE A 488 37.88 -17.43 1.31
CA ILE A 488 39.12 -16.75 0.89
C ILE A 488 40.34 -17.28 1.66
N GLU A 489 40.17 -17.57 2.95
CA GLU A 489 41.23 -18.08 3.82
C GLU A 489 41.49 -19.58 3.68
N ARG A 490 40.55 -20.31 3.05
CA ARG A 490 40.74 -21.73 2.79
C ARG A 490 42.02 -21.88 1.96
N PRO A 491 42.98 -22.70 2.41
CA PRO A 491 44.13 -23.03 1.58
C PRO A 491 43.61 -23.47 0.22
N LEU A 492 44.13 -22.86 -0.85
CA LEU A 492 44.11 -23.54 -2.12
C LEU A 492 44.88 -24.82 -1.83
N ASP A 493 44.17 -25.95 -1.72
CA ASP A 493 44.82 -27.21 -1.96
C ASP A 493 45.63 -26.97 -3.23
N ALA A 494 46.91 -27.37 -3.22
CA ALA A 494 47.63 -27.48 -4.48
C ALA A 494 46.69 -28.17 -5.48
N PRO A 495 46.87 -28.05 -6.80
CA PRO A 495 46.46 -29.18 -7.60
C PRO A 495 47.20 -30.36 -6.97
N GLY A 496 46.53 -31.06 -6.05
CA GLY A 496 46.77 -32.45 -5.84
C GLY A 496 46.79 -32.94 -7.25
N GLU A 497 47.81 -33.72 -7.56
CA GLU A 497 47.54 -34.89 -8.36
C GLU A 497 46.17 -35.39 -7.85
N ALA A 498 45.12 -35.01 -8.58
CA ALA A 498 43.92 -35.78 -8.56
C ALA A 498 44.51 -37.16 -8.82
N GLU A 499 44.43 -38.04 -7.83
CA GLU A 499 44.34 -39.42 -8.17
C GLU A 499 43.16 -39.46 -9.12
N ASP A 500 43.50 -39.43 -10.41
CA ASP A 500 42.64 -39.32 -11.57
C ASP A 500 41.91 -40.66 -11.75
N GLY A 501 41.39 -41.19 -10.64
CA GLY A 501 41.15 -42.62 -10.46
C GLY A 501 40.06 -43.02 -9.46
N ASP A 502 39.58 -42.17 -8.53
CA ASP A 502 38.61 -42.68 -7.54
C ASP A 502 37.39 -41.79 -7.23
N ALA A 503 37.39 -40.50 -7.59
CA ALA A 503 36.20 -39.66 -7.38
C ALA A 503 35.12 -39.81 -8.48
N ALA A 504 35.48 -40.38 -9.65
CA ALA A 504 34.54 -40.66 -10.73
C ALA A 504 33.73 -41.95 -10.51
N GLU A 505 34.27 -42.93 -9.77
CA GLU A 505 33.58 -44.20 -9.49
C GLU A 505 32.50 -44.08 -8.38
N ALA A 506 32.61 -43.10 -7.49
CA ALA A 506 31.68 -42.96 -6.35
C ALA A 506 30.42 -42.12 -6.65
N SER A 507 30.28 -41.51 -7.83
CA SER A 507 29.08 -40.72 -8.17
C SER A 507 28.00 -41.61 -8.80
N PRO A 508 26.82 -41.78 -8.16
CA PRO A 508 25.73 -42.57 -8.72
C PRO A 508 25.19 -41.98 -10.03
N VAL A 509 25.46 -40.70 -10.30
CA VAL A 509 25.11 -40.02 -11.55
C VAL A 509 26.06 -40.42 -12.67
N TYR A 510 27.35 -40.58 -12.37
CA TYR A 510 28.36 -40.99 -13.35
C TYR A 510 28.19 -42.45 -13.76
N ALA A 511 27.99 -43.34 -12.78
CA ALA A 511 27.67 -44.76 -13.04
C ALA A 511 26.38 -44.93 -13.88
N ARG A 512 25.41 -44.03 -13.70
CA ARG A 512 24.17 -44.02 -14.51
C ARG A 512 24.42 -43.50 -15.93
N ALA A 513 25.27 -42.49 -16.09
CA ALA A 513 25.64 -41.95 -17.40
C ALA A 513 26.44 -42.97 -18.22
N GLU A 514 27.41 -43.67 -17.62
CA GLU A 514 28.15 -44.75 -18.28
C GLU A 514 27.23 -45.89 -18.73
N ARG A 515 26.32 -46.33 -17.86
CA ARG A 515 25.36 -47.39 -18.22
C ARG A 515 24.47 -47.00 -19.40
N LEU A 516 24.03 -45.74 -19.45
CA LEU A 516 23.22 -45.25 -20.57
C LEU A 516 24.04 -45.12 -21.86
N LEU A 517 25.32 -44.76 -21.77
CA LEU A 517 26.21 -44.67 -22.93
C LEU A 517 26.57 -46.04 -23.49
N SER A 518 26.77 -47.05 -22.63
CA SER A 518 27.03 -48.42 -23.07
C SER A 518 25.79 -49.06 -23.70
N GLU A 519 24.60 -48.84 -23.14
CA GLU A 519 23.34 -49.29 -23.75
C GLU A 519 23.11 -48.68 -25.13
N VAL A 520 23.40 -47.38 -25.31
CA VAL A 520 23.28 -46.70 -26.61
C VAL A 520 24.33 -47.21 -27.61
N SER A 521 25.55 -47.49 -27.16
CA SER A 521 26.61 -48.06 -28.01
C SER A 521 26.27 -49.48 -28.47
N ASP A 522 25.70 -50.31 -27.60
CA ASP A 522 25.29 -51.67 -27.93
C ASP A 522 24.10 -51.69 -28.90
N ASP A 523 23.16 -50.77 -28.76
CA ASP A 523 22.04 -50.63 -29.70
C ASP A 523 22.50 -50.09 -31.06
N LEU A 524 23.46 -49.17 -31.11
CA LEU A 524 24.07 -48.71 -32.36
C LEU A 524 24.89 -49.82 -33.03
N GLY A 525 25.56 -50.68 -32.26
CA GLY A 525 26.29 -51.84 -32.77
C GLY A 525 25.39 -52.95 -33.33
N LYS A 526 24.16 -53.08 -32.81
CA LYS A 526 23.15 -54.01 -33.33
C LYS A 526 22.45 -53.51 -34.60
N VAL A 527 22.45 -52.20 -34.85
CA VAL A 527 21.85 -51.59 -36.06
C VAL A 527 22.79 -51.68 -37.28
N GLN A 528 24.08 -51.99 -37.07
CA GLN A 528 25.09 -52.14 -38.15
C GLN A 528 25.44 -53.60 -38.52
N LYS A 529 24.70 -54.60 -38.00
CA LYS A 529 24.69 -55.97 -38.50
C LYS A 529 23.33 -56.30 -39.09
#